data_AF-E6ZGF3-F1
#
_entry.id   AF-E6ZGF3-F1
#
_cell.length_a   1.000
_cell.length_b   1.000
_cell.length_c   1.000
_cell.angle_alpha   90.00
_cell.angle_beta   90.00
_cell.angle_gamma   90.00
#
_symmetry.space_group_name_H-M   'P 1'
#
loop_
_entity.id
_entity.type
_entity.pdbx_description
1 polymer ?
#
loop_
_entity_poly.entity_id
_entity_poly.type
_entity_poly.pdbx_seq_one_letter_code
_entity_poly.pdbx_strand_id
1 'polypeptide(L)'
;MKALLFTCMLVPWLVAASARRSDQDSQLIPGSLPARELNGYFRISMFCNSQRAGQYMNRPCFLLQRALPLGDEPDDSPISEGGDPIDLPTCLLCVCLTGSVYCEEVSPDMTSVPTLPKETAYLYARFNKIKKISTKDFADIVTLKRIDLTGNLISEIEDGAFSKLVLLEELSLAENRLVKLPMLPAKLTSFNANNNLLKTKGVKANAFKKMTKLINLFLADNQLEAVPQIPDSVRTIHLQNNNITEVSVNTFCRSNDTYYLRPSLNEVRLDGNPVVLSKYPDSFTCMKVLPVGRYR
;
A
#
# COMPACT_ATOMS: atom_id res chain seq x y z
N MET A 1 62.98 -31.93 -16.80
CA MET A 1 63.32 -30.95 -17.85
C MET A 1 62.01 -30.38 -18.37
N LYS A 2 61.65 -29.10 -18.32
CA LYS A 2 62.23 -27.86 -17.79
C LYS A 2 61.05 -27.02 -17.27
N ALA A 3 61.25 -26.36 -16.14
CA ALA A 3 60.38 -25.32 -15.60
C ALA A 3 60.50 -24.03 -16.41
N LEU A 4 59.49 -23.16 -16.33
CA LEU A 4 59.64 -21.71 -16.45
C LEU A 4 58.59 -21.02 -15.57
N LEU A 5 59.08 -20.53 -14.44
CA LEU A 5 58.47 -19.52 -13.58
C LEU A 5 58.57 -18.15 -14.26
N PHE A 6 57.57 -17.29 -14.09
CA PHE A 6 57.82 -15.86 -13.95
C PHE A 6 56.85 -15.26 -12.93
N THR A 7 57.46 -14.75 -11.86
CA THR A 7 56.88 -13.99 -10.76
C THR A 7 56.55 -12.56 -11.18
N CYS A 8 55.47 -11.99 -10.64
CA CYS A 8 55.49 -10.56 -10.28
C CYS A 8 54.60 -10.30 -9.07
N MET A 9 55.25 -9.89 -7.98
CA MET A 9 54.68 -9.25 -6.80
C MET A 9 54.05 -7.90 -7.19
N LEU A 10 53.00 -7.46 -6.47
CA LEU A 10 52.89 -6.14 -5.80
C LEU A 10 51.49 -5.91 -5.18
N VAL A 11 51.40 -6.19 -3.88
CA VAL A 11 50.94 -5.37 -2.72
C VAL A 11 49.73 -4.39 -2.87
N PRO A 12 48.83 -4.30 -1.85
CA PRO A 12 47.58 -3.55 -1.89
C PRO A 12 47.76 -2.07 -1.55
N TRP A 13 46.90 -1.21 -2.11
CA TRP A 13 46.86 0.21 -1.79
C TRP A 13 45.76 0.52 -0.76
N LEU A 14 46.20 0.64 0.49
CA LEU A 14 45.69 1.61 1.46
C LEU A 14 46.39 2.95 1.18
N VAL A 15 45.65 4.06 1.12
CA VAL A 15 46.20 5.39 1.35
C VAL A 15 45.34 6.07 2.42
N ALA A 16 46.01 6.43 3.50
CA ALA A 16 45.50 7.26 4.58
C ALA A 16 46.23 8.61 4.60
N ALA A 17 45.53 9.62 5.15
CA ALA A 17 46.01 10.89 5.72
C ALA A 17 46.49 11.97 4.71
N SER A 18 46.30 13.28 4.93
CA SER A 18 46.19 14.13 6.13
C SER A 18 45.62 15.51 5.71
N ALA A 19 45.16 16.46 6.55
CA ALA A 19 45.80 16.99 7.75
C ALA A 19 44.86 17.89 8.61
N ARG A 20 45.10 17.80 9.94
CA ARG A 20 45.15 18.80 11.06
C ARG A 20 44.44 20.15 10.86
N ARG A 21 43.72 20.76 11.81
CA ARG A 21 44.01 21.16 13.23
C ARG A 21 42.66 21.78 13.72
N SER A 22 42.22 21.85 14.97
CA SER A 22 42.82 22.23 16.25
C SER A 22 41.73 22.08 17.33
N ASP A 23 42.15 21.71 18.54
CA ASP A 23 41.33 21.61 19.76
C ASP A 23 40.59 22.91 20.13
N GLN A 24 39.37 22.78 20.64
CA GLN A 24 38.98 23.44 21.89
C GLN A 24 37.76 22.79 22.54
N ASP A 25 38.00 22.22 23.72
CA ASP A 25 37.02 21.70 24.68
C ASP A 25 36.05 22.77 25.16
N SER A 26 34.78 22.40 25.34
CA SER A 26 33.86 23.02 26.31
C SER A 26 32.74 22.03 26.64
N GLN A 27 32.97 21.25 27.71
CA GLN A 27 31.96 20.38 28.32
C GLN A 27 30.83 21.21 28.95
N LEU A 28 29.58 20.86 28.65
CA LEU A 28 28.40 21.34 29.37
C LEU A 28 27.99 20.31 30.42
N ILE A 29 28.16 20.68 31.69
CA ILE A 29 27.68 19.93 32.86
C ILE A 29 26.19 20.30 33.08
N PRO A 30 25.26 19.35 33.24
CA PRO A 30 23.90 19.66 33.66
C PRO A 30 23.87 19.91 35.17
N GLY A 31 23.68 21.16 35.57
CA GLY A 31 23.33 21.55 36.93
C GLY A 31 21.82 21.42 37.16
N SER A 32 21.41 20.56 38.08
CA SER A 32 20.06 20.49 38.63
C SER A 32 19.83 21.62 39.66
N LEU A 33 18.62 22.19 39.73
CA LEU A 33 17.92 22.68 40.95
C LEU A 33 16.51 23.21 40.53
N PRO A 34 15.53 23.33 41.45
CA PRO A 34 14.26 22.63 41.34
C PRO A 34 13.10 23.48 40.81
N ALA A 35 12.11 22.79 40.24
CA ALA A 35 10.80 23.34 39.93
C ALA A 35 10.10 23.85 41.19
N ARG A 36 9.59 25.09 41.12
CA ARG A 36 8.51 25.59 41.96
C ARG A 36 7.50 26.30 41.06
N GLU A 37 6.29 25.75 41.00
CA GLU A 37 5.11 26.40 40.43
C GLU A 37 4.83 27.73 41.15
N LEU A 38 4.40 28.75 40.40
CA LEU A 38 3.48 29.80 40.85
C LEU A 38 2.93 30.57 39.65
N ASN A 39 1.63 30.33 39.42
CA ASN A 39 0.59 31.14 38.76
C ASN A 39 0.95 32.52 38.19
N GLY A 40 0.58 32.71 36.92
CA GLY A 40 -0.23 33.85 36.49
C GLY A 40 0.47 35.18 36.22
N TYR A 41 0.30 35.66 34.98
CA TYR A 41 0.52 37.04 34.52
C TYR A 41 1.97 37.54 34.43
N PHE A 42 2.58 37.37 33.25
CA PHE A 42 3.63 38.30 32.81
C PHE A 42 3.02 39.43 31.96
N ARG A 43 2.96 40.62 32.56
CA ARG A 43 2.82 41.90 31.85
C ARG A 43 4.07 42.13 31.01
N ILE A 44 3.94 42.16 29.69
CA ILE A 44 4.98 42.76 28.85
C ILE A 44 4.77 44.27 28.90
N SER A 45 5.59 44.96 29.69
CA SER A 45 5.79 46.39 29.55
C SER A 45 6.61 46.63 28.28
N MET A 46 5.96 47.03 27.20
CA MET A 46 6.67 47.43 25.99
C MET A 46 7.14 48.88 26.18
N PHE A 47 8.44 49.04 26.46
CA PHE A 47 9.10 50.34 26.46
C PHE A 47 9.31 50.80 25.01
N CYS A 48 8.60 51.84 24.59
CA CYS A 48 8.94 52.57 23.36
C CYS A 48 10.07 53.56 23.67
N ASN A 49 11.31 53.23 23.28
CA ASN A 49 12.39 54.21 23.21
C ASN A 49 12.55 54.70 21.77
N SER A 50 12.25 55.97 21.57
CA SER A 50 12.61 56.72 20.37
C SER A 50 13.68 57.73 20.75
N GLN A 51 14.85 57.69 20.09
CA GLN A 51 15.84 58.76 20.21
C GLN A 51 15.51 59.87 19.21
N ARG A 52 15.14 61.03 19.74
CA ARG A 52 15.55 62.30 19.13
C ARG A 52 15.87 63.32 20.21
N ALA A 53 16.94 64.04 19.94
CA ALA A 53 17.54 65.15 20.67
C ALA A 53 16.63 65.86 21.69
N GLY A 54 17.06 65.83 22.96
CA GLY A 54 17.00 66.94 23.91
C GLY A 54 15.64 67.56 24.21
N GLN A 55 14.95 67.03 25.23
CA GLN A 55 14.40 67.77 26.37
C GLN A 55 13.48 66.85 27.19
N TYR A 56 13.75 66.72 28.49
CA TYR A 56 12.88 66.07 29.46
C TYR A 56 11.64 66.94 29.70
N MET A 57 10.44 66.43 29.39
CA MET A 57 9.18 66.96 29.92
C MET A 57 8.19 65.83 30.15
N ASN A 58 7.85 65.60 31.42
CA ASN A 58 6.75 64.75 31.86
C ASN A 58 5.40 65.39 31.49
N ARG A 59 4.58 64.71 30.68
CA ARG A 59 3.12 64.94 30.65
C ARG A 59 2.33 63.66 30.34
N PRO A 60 1.15 63.48 30.97
CA PRO A 60 0.27 62.34 30.73
C PRO A 60 -0.48 62.51 29.40
N CYS A 61 -0.45 61.50 28.54
CA CYS A 61 -1.32 61.46 27.36
C CYS A 61 -2.69 60.91 27.76
N PHE A 62 -3.66 61.80 27.92
CA PHE A 62 -5.08 61.48 27.97
C PHE A 62 -5.53 61.00 26.59
N LEU A 63 -6.04 59.76 26.50
CA LEU A 63 -6.69 59.26 25.30
C LEU A 63 -8.10 59.84 25.22
N LEU A 64 -8.36 60.66 24.19
CA LEU A 64 -9.69 61.13 23.84
C LEU A 64 -10.39 60.02 23.03
N GLN A 65 -11.48 59.52 23.59
CA GLN A 65 -12.33 58.46 23.04
C GLN A 65 -13.03 58.95 21.75
N ARG A 66 -12.84 58.24 20.63
CA ARG A 66 -13.79 58.26 19.49
C ARG A 66 -14.23 56.83 19.23
N ALA A 67 -15.54 56.64 19.31
CA ALA A 67 -16.24 55.38 19.16
C ALA A 67 -16.13 54.84 17.72
N LEU A 68 -15.86 53.54 17.62
CA LEU A 68 -16.11 52.72 16.44
C LEU A 68 -17.19 51.67 16.82
N PRO A 69 -18.07 51.29 15.89
CA PRO A 69 -19.30 50.57 16.20
C PRO A 69 -19.04 49.14 16.67
N LEU A 70 -19.97 48.64 17.50
CA LEU A 70 -20.08 47.24 17.92
C LEU A 70 -20.23 46.36 16.66
N GLY A 71 -19.19 45.59 16.36
CA GLY A 71 -19.21 44.48 15.42
C GLY A 71 -18.95 43.21 16.20
N ASP A 72 -20.00 42.40 16.30
CA ASP A 72 -20.17 41.01 16.71
C ASP A 72 -19.05 40.30 17.51
N GLU A 73 -19.50 39.74 18.64
CA GLU A 73 -18.79 38.81 19.53
C GLU A 73 -18.01 37.73 18.73
N PRO A 74 -16.79 37.36 19.14
CA PRO A 74 -16.11 36.22 18.56
C PRO A 74 -16.88 34.94 18.94
N ASP A 75 -17.32 34.22 17.92
CA ASP A 75 -17.84 32.86 18.00
C ASP A 75 -16.79 31.98 18.73
N ASP A 76 -17.08 31.67 19.99
CA ASP A 76 -16.31 30.79 20.87
C ASP A 76 -16.55 29.33 20.45
N SER A 77 -16.18 29.05 19.21
CA SER A 77 -16.08 27.72 18.64
C SER A 77 -14.69 27.19 18.99
N PRO A 78 -14.56 26.09 19.76
CA PRO A 78 -13.25 25.56 20.10
C PRO A 78 -12.53 25.16 18.82
N ILE A 79 -11.43 25.85 18.53
CA ILE A 79 -10.43 25.39 17.57
C ILE A 79 -9.93 24.06 18.15
N SER A 80 -10.37 22.98 17.50
CA SER A 80 -9.83 21.64 17.68
C SER A 80 -8.35 21.68 17.28
N GLU A 81 -7.48 22.06 18.21
CA GLU A 81 -6.08 21.67 18.19
C GLU A 81 -5.99 20.16 18.43
N GLY A 82 -6.31 19.44 17.37
CA GLY A 82 -6.22 17.99 17.24
C GLY A 82 -5.62 17.67 15.89
N GLY A 83 -4.52 18.34 15.54
CA GLY A 83 -3.66 17.87 14.46
C GLY A 83 -2.91 16.65 14.95
N ASP A 84 -3.51 15.47 14.78
CA ASP A 84 -2.79 14.21 14.93
C ASP A 84 -1.49 14.29 14.08
N PRO A 85 -0.35 13.76 14.53
CA PRO A 85 0.92 13.82 13.78
C PRO A 85 0.95 13.02 12.45
N ILE A 86 -0.22 12.71 11.87
CA ILE A 86 -0.41 11.72 10.81
C ILE A 86 -0.97 12.33 9.51
N ASP A 87 -1.38 13.60 9.51
CA ASP A 87 -1.98 14.23 8.32
C ASP A 87 -0.93 14.89 7.39
N LEU A 88 0.21 14.23 7.23
CA LEU A 88 1.18 14.63 6.21
C LEU A 88 0.55 14.32 4.84
N PRO A 89 0.48 15.29 3.91
CA PRO A 89 -0.13 15.04 2.62
C PRO A 89 0.51 13.82 1.97
N THR A 90 -0.29 12.87 1.48
CA THR A 90 0.22 11.67 0.80
C THR A 90 1.23 12.02 -0.28
N CYS A 91 1.05 13.15 -0.96
CA CYS A 91 1.93 13.65 -2.01
C CYS A 91 3.26 14.27 -1.52
N LEU A 92 3.49 14.32 -0.20
CA LEU A 92 4.78 14.68 0.39
C LEU A 92 5.65 13.44 0.64
N LEU A 93 5.01 12.30 0.93
CA LEU A 93 5.66 10.99 1.12
C LEU A 93 5.76 10.20 -0.19
N CYS A 94 4.79 10.41 -1.08
CA CYS A 94 4.63 9.71 -2.33
C CYS A 94 4.64 10.70 -3.51
N VAL A 95 4.82 10.18 -4.72
CA VAL A 95 4.76 10.97 -5.94
C VAL A 95 3.34 10.96 -6.49
N CYS A 96 2.69 12.12 -6.52
CA CYS A 96 1.36 12.29 -7.10
C CYS A 96 1.44 12.93 -8.50
N LEU A 97 0.93 12.23 -9.51
CA LEU A 97 0.90 12.67 -10.91
C LEU A 97 -0.51 12.48 -11.47
N THR A 98 -1.23 13.58 -11.71
CA THR A 98 -2.53 13.63 -12.43
C THR A 98 -3.40 12.38 -12.24
N GLY A 99 -3.96 12.21 -11.03
CA GLY A 99 -4.81 11.07 -10.70
C GLY A 99 -4.08 9.74 -10.45
N SER A 100 -2.76 9.74 -10.38
CA SER A 100 -1.93 8.58 -10.03
C SER A 100 -1.10 8.89 -8.80
N VAL A 101 -1.00 7.94 -7.87
CA VAL A 101 -0.20 8.04 -6.65
C VAL A 101 0.80 6.89 -6.61
N TYR A 102 2.08 7.22 -6.53
CA TYR A 102 3.21 6.28 -6.49
C TYR A 102 3.90 6.37 -5.14
N CYS A 103 3.68 5.36 -4.31
CA CYS A 103 4.25 5.16 -2.98
C CYS A 103 5.10 3.88 -2.98
N GLU A 104 6.18 3.83 -3.76
CA GLU A 104 7.06 2.65 -3.79
C GLU A 104 8.19 2.82 -2.77
N GLU A 105 8.37 1.83 -1.88
CA GLU A 105 9.46 1.79 -0.90
C GLU A 105 9.64 3.11 -0.10
N VAL A 106 8.55 3.62 0.47
CA VAL A 106 8.55 4.91 1.16
C VAL A 106 9.32 4.82 2.49
N SER A 107 10.09 5.88 2.80
CA SER A 107 10.79 6.05 4.08
C SER A 107 10.23 7.27 4.82
N PRO A 108 9.72 7.14 6.07
CA PRO A 108 9.66 5.94 6.90
C PRO A 108 8.69 4.87 6.38
N ASP A 109 8.87 3.63 6.83
CA ASP A 109 8.08 2.48 6.39
C ASP A 109 6.58 2.71 6.50
N MET A 110 5.87 2.60 5.37
CA MET A 110 4.42 2.78 5.34
C MET A 110 3.70 1.51 5.82
N THR A 111 3.01 1.60 6.97
CA THR A 111 2.31 0.46 7.62
C THR A 111 0.80 0.39 7.36
N SER A 112 0.23 1.45 6.81
CA SER A 112 -1.20 1.60 6.47
C SER A 112 -1.33 2.38 5.17
N VAL A 113 -2.49 2.27 4.52
CA VAL A 113 -2.80 3.09 3.33
C VAL A 113 -2.97 4.55 3.79
N PRO A 114 -2.25 5.52 3.19
CA PRO A 114 -2.37 6.93 3.55
C PRO A 114 -3.63 7.55 2.91
N THR A 115 -4.05 8.72 3.41
CA THR A 115 -5.24 9.42 2.89
C THR A 115 -5.04 9.86 1.44
N LEU A 116 -5.71 9.20 0.50
CA LEU A 116 -5.53 9.46 -0.93
C LEU A 116 -6.36 10.67 -1.41
N PRO A 117 -5.86 11.43 -2.41
CA PRO A 117 -6.67 12.42 -3.12
C PRO A 117 -7.92 11.77 -3.75
N LYS A 118 -9.07 12.47 -3.72
CA LYS A 118 -10.37 11.94 -4.18
C LYS A 118 -10.40 11.62 -5.68
N GLU A 119 -9.55 12.29 -6.45
CA GLU A 119 -9.42 12.14 -7.90
C GLU A 119 -8.46 11.01 -8.30
N THR A 120 -7.91 10.26 -7.34
CA THR A 120 -6.95 9.18 -7.60
C THR A 120 -7.60 8.02 -8.35
N ALA A 121 -7.18 7.82 -9.60
CA ALA A 121 -7.55 6.69 -10.45
C ALA A 121 -6.58 5.50 -10.35
N TYR A 122 -5.30 5.76 -10.04
CA TYR A 122 -4.26 4.72 -9.98
C TYR A 122 -3.46 4.83 -8.69
N LEU A 123 -3.41 3.75 -7.91
CA LEU A 123 -2.55 3.65 -6.73
C LEU A 123 -1.49 2.56 -6.94
N TYR A 124 -0.23 2.94 -6.78
CA TYR A 124 0.90 2.02 -6.74
C TYR A 124 1.60 2.17 -5.39
N ALA A 125 1.37 1.24 -4.46
CA ALA A 125 1.94 1.26 -3.12
C ALA A 125 2.72 -0.04 -2.85
N ARG A 126 3.70 -0.30 -3.71
CA ARG A 126 4.50 -1.54 -3.72
C ARG A 126 5.64 -1.52 -2.70
N PHE A 127 6.05 -2.71 -2.26
CA PHE A 127 7.24 -2.91 -1.43
C PHE A 127 7.25 -2.07 -0.14
N ASN A 128 6.07 -1.89 0.48
CA ASN A 128 5.94 -1.25 1.78
C ASN A 128 5.64 -2.30 2.87
N LYS A 129 5.26 -1.85 4.07
CA LYS A 129 4.97 -2.70 5.22
C LYS A 129 3.51 -2.66 5.63
N ILE A 130 2.60 -2.47 4.66
CA ILE A 130 1.15 -2.40 4.92
C ILE A 130 0.68 -3.77 5.43
N LYS A 131 0.01 -3.79 6.59
CA LYS A 131 -0.40 -5.05 7.25
C LYS A 131 -1.89 -5.35 7.13
N LYS A 132 -2.72 -4.31 7.06
CA LYS A 132 -4.18 -4.42 7.05
C LYS A 132 -4.78 -3.40 6.10
N ILE A 133 -5.91 -3.76 5.49
CA ILE A 133 -6.75 -2.84 4.72
C ILE A 133 -8.12 -2.75 5.41
N SER A 134 -8.52 -1.54 5.76
CA SER A 134 -9.81 -1.24 6.37
C SER A 134 -10.85 -0.81 5.32
N THR A 135 -12.12 -0.84 5.73
CA THR A 135 -13.25 -0.30 4.97
C THR A 135 -13.21 1.20 4.76
N LYS A 136 -12.39 1.93 5.54
CA LYS A 136 -12.23 3.39 5.43
C LYS A 136 -11.17 3.79 4.41
N ASP A 137 -10.13 2.95 4.23
CA ASP A 137 -8.94 3.28 3.41
C ASP A 137 -9.29 3.67 1.98
N PHE A 138 -10.31 3.04 1.40
CA PHE A 138 -10.77 3.28 0.02
C PHE A 138 -12.21 3.78 -0.05
N ALA A 139 -12.80 4.20 1.07
CA ALA A 139 -14.23 4.51 1.15
C ALA A 139 -14.66 5.66 0.25
N ASP A 140 -13.80 6.67 0.11
CA ASP A 140 -14.14 7.95 -0.53
C ASP A 140 -13.54 8.09 -1.94
N ILE A 141 -12.71 7.14 -2.37
CA ILE A 141 -12.01 7.19 -3.67
C ILE A 141 -12.68 6.27 -4.70
N VAL A 142 -13.93 6.59 -5.06
CA VAL A 142 -14.74 5.80 -6.01
C VAL A 142 -14.21 5.83 -7.45
N THR A 143 -13.23 6.71 -7.73
CA THR A 143 -12.59 6.92 -9.03
C THR A 143 -11.47 5.91 -9.33
N LEU A 144 -11.04 5.12 -8.34
CA LEU A 144 -9.97 4.12 -8.49
C LEU A 144 -10.31 3.07 -9.54
N LYS A 145 -9.38 2.90 -10.48
CA LYS A 145 -9.41 1.91 -11.56
C LYS A 145 -8.38 0.81 -11.37
N ARG A 146 -7.21 1.15 -10.82
CA ARG A 146 -6.14 0.18 -10.52
C ARG A 146 -5.57 0.41 -9.13
N ILE A 147 -5.41 -0.69 -8.41
CA ILE A 147 -4.69 -0.73 -7.12
C ILE A 147 -3.61 -1.80 -7.22
N ASP A 148 -2.38 -1.39 -6.89
CA ASP A 148 -1.24 -2.30 -6.78
C ASP A 148 -0.60 -2.19 -5.41
N LEU A 149 -0.73 -3.26 -4.63
CA LEU A 149 -0.20 -3.40 -3.27
C LEU A 149 0.78 -4.57 -3.19
N THR A 150 1.46 -4.86 -4.31
CA THR A 150 2.40 -5.97 -4.40
C THR A 150 3.57 -5.82 -3.41
N GLY A 151 4.01 -6.91 -2.80
CA GLY A 151 5.19 -6.92 -1.94
C GLY A 151 4.96 -6.22 -0.60
N ASN A 152 3.77 -6.34 -0.02
CA ASN A 152 3.44 -5.82 1.31
C ASN A 152 3.32 -6.96 2.33
N LEU A 153 2.86 -6.63 3.55
CA LEU A 153 2.67 -7.59 4.64
C LEU A 153 1.19 -7.82 4.95
N ILE A 154 0.32 -7.67 3.95
CA ILE A 154 -1.13 -7.64 4.14
C ILE A 154 -1.62 -9.04 4.51
N SER A 155 -2.10 -9.20 5.74
CA SER A 155 -2.65 -10.46 6.24
C SER A 155 -4.17 -10.42 6.40
N GLU A 156 -4.74 -9.23 6.54
CA GLU A 156 -6.16 -9.03 6.80
C GLU A 156 -6.72 -7.89 5.93
N ILE A 157 -7.83 -8.18 5.28
CA ILE A 157 -8.63 -7.20 4.54
C ILE A 157 -10.06 -7.29 5.09
N GLU A 158 -10.61 -6.16 5.52
CA GLU A 158 -11.99 -6.10 6.00
C GLU A 158 -12.98 -6.45 4.89
N ASP A 159 -14.05 -7.15 5.26
CA ASP A 159 -15.13 -7.47 4.32
C ASP A 159 -15.79 -6.16 3.85
N GLY A 160 -15.78 -5.94 2.54
CA GLY A 160 -16.32 -4.73 1.95
C GLY A 160 -15.31 -3.58 1.78
N ALA A 161 -14.01 -3.79 2.07
CA ALA A 161 -12.97 -2.78 1.86
C ALA A 161 -12.93 -2.23 0.42
N PHE A 162 -13.24 -3.07 -0.57
CA PHE A 162 -13.30 -2.67 -1.98
C PHE A 162 -14.72 -2.48 -2.51
N SER A 163 -15.77 -2.59 -1.67
CA SER A 163 -17.17 -2.65 -2.12
C SER A 163 -17.64 -1.39 -2.84
N LYS A 164 -17.11 -0.22 -2.46
CA LYS A 164 -17.46 1.08 -3.07
C LYS A 164 -16.71 1.36 -4.37
N LEU A 165 -15.69 0.57 -4.70
CA LEU A 165 -14.83 0.77 -5.87
C LEU A 165 -15.48 0.20 -7.14
N VAL A 166 -16.55 0.85 -7.60
CA VAL A 166 -17.36 0.40 -8.74
C VAL A 166 -16.67 0.52 -10.10
N LEU A 167 -15.52 1.22 -10.15
CA LEU A 167 -14.69 1.41 -11.34
C LEU A 167 -13.40 0.58 -11.29
N LEU A 168 -13.17 -0.21 -10.24
CA LEU A 168 -11.93 -0.98 -10.11
C LEU A 168 -11.89 -2.09 -11.18
N GLU A 169 -10.93 -1.97 -12.08
CA GLU A 169 -10.67 -2.89 -13.18
C GLU A 169 -9.50 -3.82 -12.86
N GLU A 170 -8.55 -3.37 -12.04
CA GLU A 170 -7.35 -4.13 -11.76
C GLU A 170 -6.94 -4.05 -10.28
N LEU A 171 -6.66 -5.22 -9.70
CA LEU A 171 -6.23 -5.33 -8.32
C LEU A 171 -5.08 -6.34 -8.20
N SER A 172 -3.92 -5.85 -7.77
CA SER A 172 -2.77 -6.69 -7.40
C SER A 172 -2.57 -6.68 -5.89
N LEU A 173 -2.65 -7.87 -5.30
CA LEU A 173 -2.34 -8.22 -3.93
C LEU A 173 -1.23 -9.29 -3.90
N ALA A 174 -0.42 -9.37 -4.95
CA ALA A 174 0.65 -10.36 -5.05
C ALA A 174 1.70 -10.16 -3.94
N GLU A 175 2.40 -11.23 -3.57
CA GLU A 175 3.50 -11.18 -2.59
C GLU A 175 3.06 -10.55 -1.25
N ASN A 176 1.99 -11.10 -0.68
CA ASN A 176 1.42 -10.68 0.60
C ASN A 176 1.24 -11.91 1.51
N ARG A 177 0.50 -11.77 2.61
CA ARG A 177 0.28 -12.84 3.61
C ARG A 177 -1.20 -13.18 3.76
N LEU A 178 -1.97 -13.06 2.69
CA LEU A 178 -3.42 -13.27 2.72
C LEU A 178 -3.74 -14.75 2.94
N VAL A 179 -4.58 -15.01 3.95
CA VAL A 179 -5.12 -16.35 4.22
C VAL A 179 -6.54 -16.50 3.67
N LYS A 180 -7.27 -15.38 3.52
CA LYS A 180 -8.63 -15.31 2.98
C LYS A 180 -8.77 -14.18 1.97
N LEU A 181 -9.62 -14.37 0.97
CA LEU A 181 -9.98 -13.30 0.03
C LEU A 181 -11.17 -12.49 0.54
N PRO A 182 -11.14 -11.15 0.40
CA PRO A 182 -12.27 -10.29 0.71
C PRO A 182 -13.35 -10.40 -0.39
N MET A 183 -14.46 -9.68 -0.19
CA MET A 183 -15.42 -9.46 -1.27
C MET A 183 -14.82 -8.55 -2.33
N LEU A 184 -14.60 -9.13 -3.52
CA LEU A 184 -13.96 -8.46 -4.64
C LEU A 184 -15.00 -7.72 -5.53
N PRO A 185 -14.65 -6.58 -6.15
CA PRO A 185 -15.55 -5.83 -7.03
C PRO A 185 -15.92 -6.58 -8.31
N ALA A 186 -17.15 -6.38 -8.80
CA ALA A 186 -17.67 -7.11 -9.95
C ALA A 186 -17.09 -6.66 -11.31
N LYS A 187 -16.52 -5.46 -11.40
CA LYS A 187 -15.94 -4.92 -12.64
C LYS A 187 -14.48 -5.31 -12.90
N LEU A 188 -13.87 -6.08 -11.99
CA LEU A 188 -12.49 -6.54 -12.16
C LEU A 188 -12.30 -7.28 -13.49
N THR A 189 -11.24 -6.90 -14.19
CA THR A 189 -10.75 -7.50 -15.42
C THR A 189 -9.46 -8.28 -15.18
N SER A 190 -8.65 -7.86 -14.20
CA SER A 190 -7.42 -8.52 -13.79
C SER A 190 -7.36 -8.59 -12.27
N PHE A 191 -7.16 -9.80 -11.73
CA PHE A 191 -6.92 -10.01 -10.30
C PHE A 191 -5.66 -10.85 -10.10
N ASN A 192 -4.72 -10.32 -9.32
CA ASN A 192 -3.49 -10.99 -8.96
C ASN A 192 -3.38 -11.14 -7.44
N ALA A 193 -3.33 -12.37 -6.96
CA ALA A 193 -3.02 -12.71 -5.58
C ALA A 193 -2.00 -13.85 -5.51
N ASN A 194 -1.05 -13.88 -6.45
CA ASN A 194 0.08 -14.79 -6.42
C ASN A 194 0.89 -14.63 -5.12
N ASN A 195 1.63 -15.67 -4.72
CA ASN A 195 2.57 -15.62 -3.60
C ASN A 195 1.89 -15.14 -2.31
N ASN A 196 0.83 -15.85 -1.93
CA ASN A 196 0.08 -15.61 -0.70
C ASN A 196 -0.08 -16.94 0.07
N LEU A 197 -0.89 -16.94 1.13
CA LEU A 197 -1.14 -18.10 1.98
C LEU A 197 -2.59 -18.60 1.82
N LEU A 198 -3.19 -18.39 0.64
CA LEU A 198 -4.60 -18.68 0.41
C LEU A 198 -4.83 -20.19 0.42
N LYS A 199 -5.77 -20.62 1.25
CA LYS A 199 -6.32 -21.99 1.27
C LYS A 199 -7.69 -21.99 0.63
N THR A 200 -8.17 -23.15 0.17
CA THR A 200 -9.52 -23.29 -0.42
C THR A 200 -10.61 -22.75 0.52
N LYS A 201 -10.49 -22.97 1.84
CA LYS A 201 -11.42 -22.44 2.86
C LYS A 201 -11.43 -20.91 2.94
N GLY A 202 -10.33 -20.26 2.59
CA GLY A 202 -10.19 -18.80 2.53
C GLY A 202 -10.74 -18.18 1.25
N VAL A 203 -11.05 -18.98 0.23
CA VAL A 203 -11.65 -18.55 -1.03
C VAL A 203 -13.10 -19.04 -1.08
N LYS A 204 -14.05 -18.12 -0.92
CA LYS A 204 -15.48 -18.46 -1.02
C LYS A 204 -15.75 -19.11 -2.38
N ALA A 205 -16.53 -20.19 -2.42
CA ALA A 205 -16.82 -20.92 -3.67
C ALA A 205 -17.35 -20.01 -4.80
N ASN A 206 -18.11 -18.97 -4.45
CA ASN A 206 -18.67 -18.00 -5.38
C ASN A 206 -17.87 -16.67 -5.44
N ALA A 207 -16.62 -16.63 -4.97
CA ALA A 207 -15.83 -15.40 -4.86
C ALA A 207 -15.72 -14.64 -6.19
N PHE A 208 -15.56 -15.37 -7.30
CA PHE A 208 -15.39 -14.78 -8.63
C PHE A 208 -16.68 -14.77 -9.47
N LYS A 209 -17.76 -15.43 -9.02
CA LYS A 209 -18.98 -15.69 -9.81
C LYS A 209 -19.60 -14.43 -10.43
N LYS A 210 -19.51 -13.29 -9.74
CA LYS A 210 -20.09 -12.01 -10.19
C LYS A 210 -19.23 -11.25 -11.20
N MET A 211 -17.97 -11.65 -11.41
CA MET A 211 -17.02 -10.94 -12.26
C MET A 211 -17.14 -11.40 -13.71
N THR A 212 -18.15 -10.89 -14.40
CA THR A 212 -18.44 -11.26 -15.80
C THR A 212 -17.45 -10.72 -16.82
N LYS A 213 -16.53 -9.85 -16.39
CA LYS A 213 -15.48 -9.24 -17.22
C LYS A 213 -14.07 -9.65 -16.81
N LEU A 214 -13.91 -10.60 -15.89
CA LEU A 214 -12.60 -11.05 -15.43
C LEU A 214 -11.90 -11.81 -16.57
N ILE A 215 -10.73 -11.35 -16.99
CA ILE A 215 -9.92 -11.93 -18.06
C ILE A 215 -8.73 -12.68 -17.47
N ASN A 216 -8.04 -12.06 -16.51
CA ASN A 216 -6.82 -12.59 -15.91
C ASN A 216 -7.05 -12.92 -14.43
N LEU A 217 -6.73 -14.15 -14.04
CA LEU A 217 -6.79 -14.60 -12.67
C LEU A 217 -5.49 -15.29 -12.27
N PHE A 218 -4.74 -14.67 -11.36
CA PHE A 218 -3.48 -15.18 -10.89
C PHE A 218 -3.57 -15.54 -9.41
N LEU A 219 -3.42 -16.83 -9.11
CA LEU A 219 -3.48 -17.44 -7.78
C LEU A 219 -2.33 -18.46 -7.58
N ALA A 220 -1.24 -18.28 -8.29
CA ALA A 220 -0.05 -19.12 -8.19
C ALA A 220 0.63 -18.98 -6.83
N ASP A 221 1.45 -19.97 -6.45
CA ASP A 221 2.27 -19.92 -5.24
C ASP A 221 1.42 -19.65 -3.99
N ASN A 222 0.39 -20.46 -3.81
CA ASN A 222 -0.55 -20.41 -2.69
C ASN A 222 -0.71 -21.82 -2.09
N GLN A 223 -1.73 -22.02 -1.25
CA GLN A 223 -2.00 -23.29 -0.57
C GLN A 223 -3.41 -23.82 -0.93
N LEU A 224 -3.86 -23.57 -2.16
CA LEU A 224 -5.17 -24.01 -2.63
C LEU A 224 -5.18 -25.53 -2.81
N GLU A 225 -6.18 -26.19 -2.23
CA GLU A 225 -6.38 -27.64 -2.34
C GLU A 225 -7.33 -28.01 -3.49
N ALA A 226 -8.09 -27.03 -4.00
CA ALA A 226 -9.02 -27.21 -5.10
C ALA A 226 -9.11 -25.93 -5.94
N VAL A 227 -9.48 -26.09 -7.21
CA VAL A 227 -9.71 -24.98 -8.13
C VAL A 227 -11.02 -24.26 -7.76
N PRO A 228 -11.02 -22.93 -7.53
CA PRO A 228 -12.24 -22.18 -7.26
C PRO A 228 -13.15 -22.12 -8.50
N GLN A 229 -14.43 -21.74 -8.33
CA GLN A 229 -15.33 -21.60 -9.47
C GLN A 229 -14.91 -20.40 -10.33
N ILE A 230 -14.54 -20.67 -11.58
CA ILE A 230 -13.98 -19.68 -12.50
C ILE A 230 -15.07 -19.17 -13.45
N PRO A 231 -15.24 -17.84 -13.62
CA PRO A 231 -16.18 -17.27 -14.60
C PRO A 231 -15.81 -17.59 -16.04
N ASP A 232 -16.81 -17.74 -16.91
CA ASP A 232 -16.63 -18.02 -18.35
C ASP A 232 -15.76 -16.98 -19.07
N SER A 233 -15.70 -15.74 -18.56
CA SER A 233 -14.95 -14.64 -19.14
C SER A 233 -13.43 -14.80 -19.07
N VAL A 234 -12.94 -15.63 -18.13
CA VAL A 234 -11.51 -15.79 -17.86
C VAL A 234 -10.81 -16.43 -19.06
N ARG A 235 -9.67 -15.84 -19.43
CA ARG A 235 -8.82 -16.26 -20.55
C ARG A 235 -7.49 -16.84 -20.09
N THR A 236 -6.92 -16.28 -19.02
CA THR A 236 -5.65 -16.71 -18.45
C THR A 236 -5.84 -17.01 -16.98
N ILE A 237 -5.47 -18.22 -16.57
CA ILE A 237 -5.51 -18.64 -15.18
C ILE A 237 -4.20 -19.30 -14.76
N HIS A 238 -3.61 -18.76 -13.69
CA HIS A 238 -2.39 -19.27 -13.09
C HIS A 238 -2.69 -19.83 -11.70
N LEU A 239 -2.51 -21.13 -11.55
CA LEU A 239 -2.72 -21.89 -10.32
C LEU A 239 -1.50 -22.76 -9.99
N GLN A 240 -0.35 -22.51 -10.63
CA GLN A 240 0.85 -23.28 -10.39
C GLN A 240 1.33 -23.17 -8.93
N ASN A 241 2.07 -24.18 -8.47
CA ASN A 241 2.64 -24.24 -7.12
C ASN A 241 1.58 -24.05 -6.03
N ASN A 242 0.50 -24.83 -6.11
CA ASN A 242 -0.53 -24.95 -5.08
C ASN A 242 -0.57 -26.41 -4.57
N ASN A 243 -1.56 -26.73 -3.74
CA ASN A 243 -1.77 -28.09 -3.22
C ASN A 243 -3.00 -28.76 -3.86
N ILE A 244 -3.30 -28.47 -5.13
CA ILE A 244 -4.49 -28.99 -5.80
C ILE A 244 -4.30 -30.49 -6.04
N THR A 245 -5.17 -31.31 -5.45
CA THR A 245 -5.07 -32.78 -5.53
C THR A 245 -6.00 -33.37 -6.58
N GLU A 246 -7.13 -32.73 -6.84
CA GLU A 246 -8.16 -33.20 -7.76
C GLU A 246 -8.79 -32.07 -8.57
N VAL A 247 -9.34 -32.43 -9.72
CA VAL A 247 -10.20 -31.58 -10.54
C VAL A 247 -11.48 -32.35 -10.87
N SER A 248 -12.60 -31.64 -11.02
CA SER A 248 -13.89 -32.24 -11.34
C SER A 248 -14.27 -31.96 -12.81
N VAL A 249 -15.21 -32.72 -13.36
CA VAL A 249 -15.74 -32.49 -14.73
C VAL A 249 -16.33 -31.08 -14.86
N ASN A 250 -16.81 -30.51 -13.75
CA ASN A 250 -17.39 -29.16 -13.69
C ASN A 250 -16.40 -28.05 -13.32
N THR A 251 -15.10 -28.36 -13.21
CA THR A 251 -14.09 -27.37 -12.80
C THR A 251 -13.84 -26.35 -13.91
N PHE A 252 -13.70 -26.80 -15.15
CA PHE A 252 -13.49 -25.91 -16.32
C PHE A 252 -14.65 -25.96 -17.32
N CYS A 253 -15.33 -27.11 -17.41
CA CYS A 253 -16.43 -27.38 -18.34
C CYS A 253 -17.78 -27.44 -17.61
N ARG A 254 -18.87 -27.55 -18.36
CA ARG A 254 -20.23 -27.74 -17.82
C ARG A 254 -20.75 -29.11 -18.22
N SER A 255 -20.77 -30.04 -17.28
CA SER A 255 -21.26 -31.41 -17.54
C SER A 255 -22.73 -31.49 -17.94
N ASN A 256 -23.53 -30.47 -17.64
CA ASN A 256 -24.94 -30.39 -18.01
C ASN A 256 -25.19 -29.88 -19.43
N ASP A 257 -24.15 -29.42 -20.14
CA ASP A 257 -24.25 -28.89 -21.49
C ASP A 257 -23.14 -29.50 -22.37
N THR A 258 -23.52 -30.50 -23.17
CA THR A 258 -22.60 -31.22 -24.05
C THR A 258 -22.04 -30.38 -25.19
N TYR A 259 -22.65 -29.22 -25.47
CA TYR A 259 -22.18 -28.26 -26.48
C TYR A 259 -21.38 -27.11 -25.86
N TYR A 260 -21.18 -27.12 -24.54
CA TYR A 260 -20.42 -26.09 -23.86
C TYR A 260 -18.96 -26.13 -24.30
N LEU A 261 -18.55 -25.07 -25.00
CA LEU A 261 -17.17 -24.82 -25.38
C LEU A 261 -16.69 -23.56 -24.69
N ARG A 262 -15.43 -23.57 -24.26
CA ARG A 262 -14.76 -22.43 -23.61
C ARG A 262 -13.57 -21.97 -24.45
N PRO A 263 -13.82 -21.45 -25.66
CA PRO A 263 -12.76 -21.12 -26.63
C PRO A 263 -11.90 -19.92 -26.19
N SER A 264 -12.38 -19.12 -25.24
CA SER A 264 -11.68 -17.94 -24.72
C SER A 264 -10.61 -18.29 -23.69
N LEU A 265 -10.66 -19.48 -23.08
CA LEU A 265 -9.69 -19.93 -22.10
C LEU A 265 -8.44 -20.40 -22.83
N ASN A 266 -7.42 -19.53 -22.86
CA ASN A 266 -6.23 -19.64 -23.69
C ASN A 266 -5.02 -20.18 -22.92
N GLU A 267 -5.00 -20.01 -21.60
CA GLU A 267 -3.86 -20.42 -20.79
C GLU A 267 -4.35 -20.87 -19.41
N VAL A 268 -4.01 -22.11 -19.06
CA VAL A 268 -4.31 -22.72 -17.76
C VAL A 268 -3.01 -23.33 -17.24
N ARG A 269 -2.48 -22.81 -16.14
CA ARG A 269 -1.29 -23.35 -15.48
C ARG A 269 -1.65 -24.04 -14.17
N LEU A 270 -1.34 -25.32 -14.09
CA LEU A 270 -1.55 -26.21 -12.93
C LEU A 270 -0.24 -26.94 -12.55
N ASP A 271 0.89 -26.57 -13.14
CA ASP A 271 2.21 -27.11 -12.81
C ASP A 271 2.55 -26.93 -11.32
N GLY A 272 3.37 -27.82 -10.75
CA GLY A 272 3.70 -27.76 -9.32
C GLY A 272 2.56 -28.14 -8.35
N ASN A 273 1.45 -28.66 -8.86
CA ASN A 273 0.38 -29.25 -8.03
C ASN A 273 0.46 -30.78 -7.96
N PRO A 274 -0.03 -31.43 -6.89
CA PRO A 274 -0.12 -32.89 -6.79
C PRO A 274 -1.04 -33.56 -7.82
N VAL A 275 -2.03 -32.84 -8.37
CA VAL A 275 -3.02 -33.37 -9.30
C VAL A 275 -2.37 -33.96 -10.56
N VAL A 276 -2.85 -35.14 -10.95
CA VAL A 276 -2.46 -35.81 -12.20
C VAL A 276 -3.56 -35.61 -13.22
N LEU A 277 -3.34 -34.74 -14.20
CA LEU A 277 -4.35 -34.28 -15.15
C LEU A 277 -4.88 -35.40 -16.05
N SER A 278 -4.07 -36.41 -16.35
CA SER A 278 -4.49 -37.56 -17.17
C SER A 278 -5.59 -38.42 -16.54
N LYS A 279 -5.81 -38.31 -15.22
CA LYS A 279 -6.94 -38.98 -14.53
C LYS A 279 -8.28 -38.30 -14.79
N TYR A 280 -8.29 -37.08 -15.32
CA TYR A 280 -9.49 -36.25 -15.48
C TYR A 280 -9.63 -35.69 -16.91
N PRO A 281 -9.60 -36.53 -17.96
CA PRO A 281 -9.65 -36.05 -19.34
C PRO A 281 -10.94 -35.26 -19.65
N ASP A 282 -12.07 -35.67 -19.07
CA ASP A 282 -13.38 -35.06 -19.32
C ASP A 282 -13.48 -33.61 -18.83
N SER A 283 -12.69 -33.25 -17.81
CA SER A 283 -12.61 -31.90 -17.25
C SER A 283 -12.07 -30.86 -18.24
N PHE A 284 -11.48 -31.30 -19.36
CA PHE A 284 -10.78 -30.43 -20.31
C PHE A 284 -11.37 -30.44 -21.72
N THR A 285 -12.42 -31.22 -21.95
CA THR A 285 -13.03 -31.45 -23.28
C THR A 285 -13.59 -30.20 -23.94
N CYS A 286 -14.04 -29.22 -23.15
CA CYS A 286 -14.58 -27.96 -23.65
C CYS A 286 -13.50 -26.94 -24.07
N MET A 287 -12.22 -27.20 -23.80
CA MET A 287 -11.14 -26.23 -24.00
C MET A 287 -10.40 -26.47 -25.32
N LYS A 288 -9.90 -25.38 -25.92
CA LYS A 288 -9.04 -25.46 -27.13
C LYS A 288 -7.60 -25.83 -26.82
N VAL A 289 -7.15 -25.55 -25.60
CA VAL A 289 -5.79 -25.79 -25.13
C VAL A 289 -5.84 -26.66 -23.89
N LEU A 290 -4.88 -27.56 -23.76
CA LEU A 290 -4.71 -28.37 -22.55
C LEU A 290 -3.96 -27.56 -21.47
N PRO A 291 -4.27 -27.77 -20.19
CA PRO A 291 -3.53 -27.12 -19.12
C PRO A 291 -2.05 -27.55 -19.09
N VAL A 292 -1.18 -26.61 -18.72
CA VAL A 292 0.20 -26.93 -18.39
C VAL A 292 0.23 -27.57 -17.01
N GLY A 293 0.76 -28.79 -16.90
CA GLY A 293 0.83 -29.50 -15.63
C GLY A 293 1.29 -30.94 -15.77
N ARG A 294 1.06 -31.73 -14.71
CA ARG A 294 1.54 -33.11 -14.60
C ARG A 294 0.53 -34.10 -15.22
N TYR A 295 0.98 -34.88 -16.20
CA TYR A 295 0.17 -35.93 -16.86
C TYR A 295 0.58 -37.37 -16.48
N ARG A 296 1.70 -37.56 -15.79
CA ARG A 296 2.22 -38.85 -15.30
C ARG A 296 2.91 -38.63 -13.96
#